data_AF-A0A6P6NG38-F1
#
_entry.id   AF-A0A6P6NG38-F1
#
_cell.length_a   1.000
_cell.length_b   1.000
_cell.length_c   1.000
_cell.angle_alpha   90.00
_cell.angle_beta   90.00
_cell.angle_gamma   90.00
#
_symmetry.space_group_name_H-M   'P 1'
#
loop_
_entity.id
_entity.type
_entity.pdbx_description
1 polymer ?
#
loop_
_entity_poly.entity_id
_entity_poly.type
_entity_poly.pdbx_seq_one_letter_code
_entity_poly.pdbx_strand_id
1 'polypeptide(L)'
;MTSQQPRPFVMSHHSSQWSSEICDCCQDVPECCFAFWCFPCFACSTARKHGECLCLPLLDGFGCIPPITMAMRVSVRNRYGIQGTICNDCAYSTFCGICVWCQMSREMNVRDNNITLVHTRGK
;
A
#
# COMPACT_ATOMS: atom_id res chain seq x y z
N MET A 1 -7.71 -20.22 44.77
CA MET A 1 -6.60 -19.99 43.81
C MET A 1 -7.19 -19.97 42.42
N THR A 2 -7.31 -18.80 41.79
CA THR A 2 -7.62 -18.70 40.35
C THR A 2 -6.56 -17.79 39.75
N SER A 3 -5.48 -18.41 39.29
CA SER A 3 -4.44 -17.73 38.51
C SER A 3 -5.02 -17.38 37.15
N GLN A 4 -5.31 -16.11 36.90
CA GLN A 4 -5.56 -15.63 35.55
C GLN A 4 -4.21 -15.55 34.83
N GLN A 5 -3.92 -16.53 33.96
CA GLN A 5 -2.82 -16.39 33.01
C GLN A 5 -3.10 -15.20 32.09
N PRO A 6 -2.15 -14.27 31.87
CA PRO A 6 -2.30 -13.25 30.85
C PRO A 6 -2.46 -13.94 29.49
N ARG A 7 -3.49 -13.57 28.74
CA ARG A 7 -3.65 -14.05 27.36
C ARG A 7 -2.34 -13.79 26.61
N PRO A 8 -1.79 -14.75 25.86
CA PRO A 8 -0.64 -14.47 25.01
C PRO A 8 -1.01 -13.30 24.11
N PHE A 9 -0.33 -12.17 24.29
CA PHE A 9 -0.40 -11.04 23.38
C PHE A 9 0.23 -11.53 22.08
N VAL A 10 -0.60 -11.94 21.13
CA VAL A 10 -0.16 -12.29 19.78
C VAL A 10 0.23 -10.98 19.12
N MET A 11 1.50 -10.60 19.26
CA MET A 11 2.07 -9.49 18.53
C MET A 11 2.25 -9.97 17.09
N SER A 12 1.34 -9.60 16.19
CA SER A 12 1.55 -9.89 14.77
C SER A 12 2.82 -9.15 14.34
N HIS A 13 3.87 -9.90 14.03
CA HIS A 13 5.10 -9.35 13.45
C HIS A 13 4.80 -8.86 12.03
N HIS A 14 4.19 -7.69 11.91
CA HIS A 14 4.13 -6.98 10.65
C HIS A 14 5.53 -6.44 10.38
N SER A 15 6.14 -6.87 9.26
CA SER A 15 7.39 -6.29 8.77
C SER A 15 7.24 -4.77 8.70
N SER A 16 8.23 -4.04 9.25
CA SER A 16 8.33 -2.58 9.18
C SER A 16 8.88 -2.09 7.83
N GLN A 17 8.99 -2.98 6.85
CA GLN A 17 9.41 -2.69 5.47
C GLN A 17 8.28 -3.03 4.51
N TRP A 18 8.35 -2.47 3.30
CA TRP A 18 7.51 -2.89 2.17
C TRP A 18 7.71 -4.38 1.89
N SER A 19 6.64 -5.06 1.46
CA SER A 19 6.70 -6.47 1.06
C SER A 19 7.34 -6.68 -0.32
N SER A 20 7.45 -5.63 -1.13
CA SER A 20 8.15 -5.63 -2.41
C SER A 20 8.92 -4.34 -2.64
N GLU A 21 9.90 -4.40 -3.53
CA GLU A 21 10.58 -3.20 -4.03
C GLU A 21 9.68 -2.41 -4.99
N ILE A 22 10.08 -1.19 -5.33
CA ILE A 22 9.31 -0.32 -6.24
C ILE A 22 9.27 -0.89 -7.66
N CYS A 23 10.39 -1.41 -8.15
CA CYS A 23 10.50 -1.91 -9.52
C CYS A 23 10.17 -3.41 -9.66
N ASP A 24 9.52 -4.02 -8.65
CA ASP A 24 9.05 -5.41 -8.70
C ASP A 24 7.78 -5.59 -9.56
N CYS A 25 7.67 -4.81 -10.63
CA CYS A 25 6.53 -4.77 -11.55
C CYS A 25 6.21 -6.14 -12.18
N CYS A 26 7.21 -7.01 -12.30
CA CYS A 26 7.08 -8.36 -12.88
C CYS A 26 6.40 -9.38 -11.95
N GLN A 27 6.22 -9.06 -10.66
CA GLN A 27 5.60 -9.98 -9.70
C GLN A 27 4.08 -10.09 -9.86
N ASP A 28 3.42 -9.07 -10.45
CA ASP A 28 2.01 -9.14 -10.89
C ASP A 28 1.87 -8.48 -12.26
N VAL A 29 2.21 -9.24 -13.30
CA VAL A 29 2.15 -8.78 -14.71
C VAL A 29 0.77 -8.22 -15.09
N PRO A 30 -0.37 -8.84 -14.71
CA PRO A 30 -1.69 -8.29 -15.05
C PRO A 30 -1.96 -6.91 -14.43
N GLU A 31 -1.62 -6.70 -13.16
CA GLU A 31 -1.76 -5.39 -12.50
C GLU A 31 -0.81 -4.37 -13.15
N CYS A 32 0.44 -4.75 -13.45
CA CYS A 32 1.39 -3.87 -14.12
C CYS A 32 0.92 -3.47 -15.52
N CYS A 33 0.39 -4.42 -16.30
CA CYS A 33 -0.21 -4.13 -17.60
C CYS A 33 -1.43 -3.21 -17.44
N PHE A 34 -2.30 -3.42 -16.47
CA PHE A 34 -3.43 -2.52 -16.25
C PHE A 34 -2.97 -1.10 -15.86
N ALA A 35 -1.97 -0.99 -14.98
CA ALA A 35 -1.39 0.28 -14.57
C ALA A 35 -0.71 1.03 -15.73
N PHE A 36 -0.08 0.32 -16.67
CA PHE A 36 0.54 0.93 -17.84
C PHE A 36 -0.49 1.33 -18.92
N TRP A 37 -1.47 0.47 -19.21
CA TRP A 37 -2.46 0.70 -20.27
C TRP A 37 -3.59 1.67 -19.87
N CYS A 38 -3.97 1.72 -18.58
CA CYS A 38 -4.84 2.77 -18.05
C CYS A 38 -4.42 3.19 -16.64
N PHE A 39 -3.33 3.97 -16.55
CA PHE A 39 -2.85 4.49 -15.28
C PHE A 39 -3.92 5.24 -14.46
N PRO A 40 -4.74 6.14 -15.05
CA PRO A 40 -5.79 6.83 -14.29
C PRO A 40 -6.80 5.85 -13.69
N CYS A 41 -7.25 4.85 -14.46
CA CYS A 41 -8.20 3.83 -13.98
C CYS A 41 -7.61 3.04 -12.80
N PHE A 42 -6.34 2.63 -12.93
CA PHE A 42 -5.63 1.87 -11.93
C PHE A 42 -5.46 2.65 -10.63
N ALA A 43 -4.95 3.89 -10.71
CA ALA A 43 -4.77 4.75 -9.54
C ALA A 43 -6.10 5.01 -8.82
N CYS A 44 -7.17 5.30 -9.57
CA CYS A 44 -8.53 5.48 -9.04
C CYS A 44 -9.05 4.23 -8.32
N SER A 45 -8.85 3.04 -8.91
CA SER A 45 -9.24 1.75 -8.32
C SER A 45 -8.49 1.48 -7.01
N THR A 46 -7.18 1.71 -7.00
CA THR A 46 -6.32 1.51 -5.83
C THR A 46 -6.64 2.50 -4.71
N ALA A 47 -6.93 3.77 -5.04
CA ALA A 47 -7.40 4.76 -4.06
C ALA A 47 -8.72 4.35 -3.40
N ARG A 48 -9.70 3.91 -4.21
CA ARG A 48 -10.98 3.38 -3.70
C ARG A 48 -10.78 2.18 -2.78
N LYS A 49 -9.86 1.26 -3.12
CA LYS A 49 -9.54 0.10 -2.28
C LYS A 49 -8.95 0.50 -0.93
N HIS A 50 -8.16 1.57 -0.88
CA HIS A 50 -7.65 2.12 0.38
C HIS A 50 -8.73 2.83 1.23
N GLY A 51 -9.88 3.14 0.63
CA GLY A 51 -11.01 3.83 1.26
C GLY A 51 -11.13 5.32 0.88
N GLU A 52 -10.36 5.78 -0.12
CA GLU A 52 -10.34 7.18 -0.56
C GLU A 52 -11.29 7.43 -1.75
N CYS A 53 -11.55 8.70 -2.06
CA CYS A 53 -12.38 9.08 -3.20
C CYS A 53 -11.73 8.68 -4.54
N LEU A 54 -12.54 8.08 -5.42
CA LEU A 54 -12.10 7.50 -6.69
C LEU A 54 -11.36 8.49 -7.57
N CYS A 55 -11.78 9.76 -7.60
CA CYS A 55 -11.24 10.75 -8.53
C CYS A 55 -10.01 11.50 -7.99
N LEU A 56 -9.62 11.29 -6.72
CA LEU A 56 -8.49 12.01 -6.13
C LEU A 56 -7.21 11.89 -6.96
N PRO A 57 -6.79 10.70 -7.44
CA PRO A 57 -5.55 10.58 -8.20
C PRO A 57 -5.54 11.34 -9.54
N LEU A 58 -6.71 11.72 -10.07
CA LEU A 58 -6.80 12.52 -11.30
C LEU A 58 -6.30 13.96 -11.10
N LEU A 59 -6.14 14.41 -9.85
CA LEU A 59 -5.61 15.73 -9.52
C LEU A 59 -4.07 15.81 -9.63
N ASP A 60 -3.37 14.68 -9.81
CA ASP A 60 -1.90 14.63 -9.96
C ASP A 60 -1.38 15.21 -11.28
N GLY A 61 -2.26 15.67 -12.19
CA GLY A 61 -1.89 16.17 -13.51
C GLY A 61 -1.19 17.54 -13.55
N PHE A 62 -1.06 18.24 -12.42
CA PHE A 62 -0.50 19.60 -12.37
C PHE A 62 0.77 19.66 -11.50
N GLY A 63 1.93 19.48 -12.13
CA GLY A 63 3.24 19.81 -11.54
C GLY A 63 4.27 18.68 -11.54
N CYS A 64 5.48 18.99 -11.07
CA CYS A 64 6.59 18.03 -11.02
C CYS A 64 6.44 17.02 -9.87
N ILE A 65 5.63 17.33 -8.87
CA ILE A 65 5.39 16.47 -7.71
C ILE A 65 3.91 16.07 -7.76
N PRO A 66 3.57 14.77 -7.85
CA PRO A 66 2.19 14.31 -7.79
C PRO A 66 1.71 14.25 -6.32
N PRO A 67 0.94 15.24 -5.83
CA PRO A 67 0.63 15.36 -4.41
C PRO A 67 -0.23 14.21 -3.87
N ILE A 68 -1.14 13.67 -4.68
CA ILE A 68 -2.04 12.60 -4.28
C ILE A 68 -1.31 11.28 -4.24
N THR A 69 -0.47 10.98 -5.24
CA THR A 69 0.41 9.80 -5.20
C THR A 69 1.30 9.82 -3.95
N MET A 70 1.90 10.98 -3.62
CA MET A 70 2.70 11.13 -2.41
C MET A 70 1.86 10.95 -1.13
N ALA A 71 0.70 11.58 -1.04
CA ALA A 71 -0.19 11.50 0.12
C ALA A 71 -0.66 10.05 0.35
N MET A 72 -1.03 9.35 -0.71
CA MET A 72 -1.41 7.94 -0.66
C MET A 72 -0.26 7.06 -0.17
N ARG A 73 0.96 7.28 -0.66
CA ARG A 73 2.14 6.52 -0.22
C ARG A 73 2.43 6.73 1.27
N VAL A 74 2.37 7.97 1.74
CA VAL A 74 2.51 8.30 3.17
C VAL A 74 1.40 7.64 4.00
N SER A 75 0.16 7.69 3.52
CA SER A 75 -1.01 7.08 4.19
C SER A 75 -0.85 5.57 4.34
N VAL A 76 -0.47 4.86 3.27
CA VAL A 76 -0.17 3.41 3.30
C VAL A 76 0.97 3.10 4.26
N ARG A 77 2.06 3.87 4.19
CA ARG A 77 3.24 3.69 5.05
C ARG A 77 2.87 3.83 6.53
N ASN A 78 2.14 4.87 6.89
CA ASN A 78 1.70 5.10 8.26
C ASN A 78 0.67 4.04 8.72
N ARG A 79 -0.29 3.68 7.86
CA ARG A 79 -1.33 2.69 8.17
C ARG A 79 -0.75 1.32 8.51
N TYR A 80 0.30 0.90 7.80
CA TYR A 80 0.92 -0.42 7.98
C TYR A 80 2.21 -0.39 8.81
N GLY A 81 2.60 0.75 9.39
CA GLY A 81 3.80 0.86 10.23
C GLY A 81 5.11 0.66 9.47
N ILE A 82 5.14 1.00 8.17
CA ILE A 82 6.32 0.87 7.31
C ILE A 82 7.27 2.06 7.57
N GLN A 83 8.57 1.80 7.69
CA GLN A 83 9.58 2.83 7.90
C GLN A 83 9.89 3.60 6.62
N GLY A 84 10.15 4.90 6.75
CA GLY A 84 10.48 5.77 5.63
C GLY A 84 10.29 7.24 5.97
N THR A 85 10.67 8.11 5.03
CA THR A 85 10.57 9.57 5.18
C THR A 85 9.69 10.15 4.08
N ILE A 86 9.09 11.30 4.35
CA ILE A 86 8.31 12.05 3.35
C ILE A 86 9.19 12.43 2.13
N CYS A 87 10.49 12.68 2.36
CA CYS A 87 11.43 12.97 1.27
C CYS A 87 11.53 11.79 0.29
N ASN A 88 11.69 10.56 0.80
CA ASN A 88 11.69 9.36 -0.03
C ASN A 88 10.33 9.15 -0.70
N ASP A 89 9.23 9.37 0.04
CA ASP A 89 7.87 9.27 -0.52
C ASP A 89 7.70 10.23 -1.72
N CYS A 90 8.20 11.46 -1.62
CA CYS A 90 8.20 12.46 -2.70
C CYS A 90 9.06 12.02 -3.90
N ALA A 91 10.31 11.61 -3.64
CA ALA A 91 11.24 11.19 -4.69
C ALA A 91 10.66 10.03 -5.51
N TYR A 92 10.21 8.96 -4.85
CA TYR A 92 9.67 7.80 -5.55
C TYR A 92 8.38 8.11 -6.31
N SER A 93 7.49 8.90 -5.71
CA SER A 93 6.23 9.31 -6.36
C SER A 93 6.48 10.13 -7.62
N THR A 94 7.54 10.94 -7.63
CA THR A 94 7.94 11.79 -8.75
C THR A 94 8.60 10.99 -9.88
N PHE A 95 9.52 10.07 -9.55
CA PHE A 95 10.34 9.38 -10.56
C PHE A 95 9.70 8.10 -11.14
N CYS A 96 8.85 7.39 -10.41
CA CYS A 96 8.07 6.28 -10.97
C CYS A 96 6.68 6.15 -10.33
N GLY A 97 5.73 6.96 -10.78
CA GLY A 97 4.34 6.89 -10.30
C GLY A 97 3.69 5.52 -10.50
N ILE A 98 3.80 4.92 -11.69
CA ILE A 98 3.22 3.59 -11.98
C ILE A 98 3.73 2.54 -11.00
N CYS A 99 5.05 2.46 -10.83
CA CYS A 99 5.70 1.52 -9.91
C CYS A 99 5.20 1.70 -8.47
N VAL A 100 5.11 2.96 -8.02
CA VAL A 100 4.66 3.30 -6.67
C VAL A 100 3.22 2.84 -6.43
N TRP A 101 2.31 3.05 -7.40
CA TRP A 101 0.94 2.57 -7.29
C TRP A 101 0.85 1.04 -7.28
N CYS A 102 1.66 0.35 -8.08
CA CYS A 102 1.75 -1.11 -8.05
C CYS A 102 2.28 -1.62 -6.70
N GLN A 103 3.33 -1.02 -6.15
CA GLN A 103 3.88 -1.35 -4.83
C GLN A 103 2.80 -1.19 -3.74
N MET A 104 2.06 -0.07 -3.75
CA MET A 104 0.98 0.17 -2.80
C MET A 104 -0.17 -0.85 -2.94
N SER A 105 -0.59 -1.15 -4.17
CA SER A 105 -1.64 -2.16 -4.45
C SER A 105 -1.28 -3.53 -3.87
N ARG A 106 -0.04 -3.98 -4.15
CA ARG A 106 0.50 -5.24 -3.66
C ARG A 106 0.59 -5.28 -2.13
N GLU A 107 1.07 -4.20 -1.52
CA GLU A 107 1.15 -4.10 -0.07
C GLU A 107 -0.24 -4.23 0.57
N MET A 108 -1.26 -3.53 0.02
CA MET A 108 -2.64 -3.66 0.48
C MET A 108 -3.14 -5.11 0.36
N ASN A 109 -2.88 -5.79 -0.77
CA ASN A 109 -3.25 -7.19 -0.98
C ASN A 109 -2.60 -8.11 0.08
N VAL A 110 -1.29 -7.98 0.29
CA VAL A 110 -0.53 -8.82 1.23
C VAL A 110 -1.05 -8.64 2.66
N ARG A 111 -1.30 -7.40 3.08
CA ARG A 111 -1.74 -7.11 4.46
C ARG A 111 -3.19 -7.53 4.70
N ASP A 112 -4.08 -7.38 3.72
CA ASP A 112 -5.49 -7.79 3.83
C ASP A 112 -5.63 -9.33 3.89
N ASN A 113 -4.85 -10.04 3.07
CA ASN A 113 -4.79 -11.51 3.10
C ASN A 113 -4.28 -12.03 4.46
N ASN A 114 -3.26 -11.38 5.03
CA ASN A 114 -2.73 -11.78 6.34
C ASN A 114 -3.76 -11.61 7.47
N ILE A 115 -4.56 -10.54 7.45
CA ILE A 115 -5.64 -10.32 8.41
C ILE A 115 -6.70 -11.43 8.29
N THR A 116 -7.07 -11.78 7.07
CA THR A 116 -8.07 -12.84 6.78
C THR A 116 -7.60 -14.23 7.25
N LEU A 117 -6.32 -14.56 7.06
CA LEU A 117 -5.73 -15.82 7.52
C LEU A 117 -5.70 -15.93 9.05
N VAL A 118 -5.40 -14.83 9.76
CA VAL A 118 -5.43 -14.80 11.23
C VAL A 118 -6.86 -14.99 11.76
N HIS A 119 -7.86 -14.37 11.12
CA HIS A 119 -9.26 -14.55 11.50
C HIS A 119 -9.74 -15.99 11.31
N THR A 120 -9.31 -16.65 10.22
CA THR A 120 -9.70 -18.04 9.91
C THR A 120 -9.02 -19.06 10.83
N ARG A 121 -7.78 -18.80 11.30
CA ARG A 121 -7.08 -19.66 12.27
C ARG A 121 -7.59 -19.52 13.71
N GLY A 122 -8.36 -18.48 14.01
CA GLY A 122 -8.94 -18.24 15.34
C GLY A 122 -10.32 -18.87 15.56
N LYS A 123 -10.81 -19.66 14.61
CA LYS A 123 -12.12 -20.33 14.64
C LYS A 123 -11.94 -21.84 14.70
#